data_AF-A0A7M4ADL0-F1
#
_entry.id   AF-A0A7M4ADL0-F1
#
_cell.length_a   1.000
_cell.length_b   1.000
_cell.length_c   1.000
_cell.angle_alpha   90.00
_cell.angle_beta   90.00
_cell.angle_gamma   90.00
#
_symmetry.space_group_name_H-M   'P 1'
#
loop_
_entity.id
_entity.type
_entity.pdbx_description
1 polymer ?
#
loop_
_entity_poly.entity_id
_entity_poly.type
_entity_poly.pdbx_seq_one_letter_code
_entity_poly.pdbx_strand_id
1 'polypeptide(L)'
;SKISSLFHWAYRMEKRNPIDTISRFIPSILALLLIHTLINEDEISVAGPDFVAAMILLPSFISVVIPPALISRYAEENCGRWWEAVIGPKFRTFSSIIGSSIILPLPLIYISWLVITDFGVQREDLGAVSSWLWLPGIVMFSVAIAASALHLLVSDLRRVGASAASLLLLVLVWPFLELVDALVMIMNDGMSFGFSLDEPLSMIFLSFSVSILVWAISVYLPDS
;
A
#
# COMPACT_ATOMS: atom_id res chain seq x y z
N SER A 1 0.67 -3.42 -28.44
CA SER A 1 1.96 -3.49 -27.70
C SER A 1 2.00 -4.75 -26.85
N LYS A 2 3.16 -5.42 -26.74
CA LYS A 2 3.34 -6.64 -25.91
C LYS A 2 3.00 -6.42 -24.43
N ILE A 3 3.19 -5.20 -23.94
CA ILE A 3 2.84 -4.79 -22.57
C ILE A 3 1.30 -4.78 -22.39
N SER A 4 0.58 -4.28 -23.39
CA SER A 4 -0.89 -4.27 -23.37
C SER A 4 -1.48 -5.68 -23.37
N SER A 5 -0.82 -6.67 -24.00
CA SER A 5 -1.25 -8.06 -23.94
C SER A 5 -1.02 -8.68 -22.57
N LEU A 6 0.07 -8.35 -21.87
CA LEU A 6 0.29 -8.79 -20.49
C LEU A 6 -0.78 -8.23 -19.56
N PHE A 7 -1.08 -6.93 -19.68
CA PHE A 7 -2.15 -6.30 -18.90
C PHE A 7 -3.51 -6.96 -19.17
N HIS A 8 -3.86 -7.19 -20.43
CA HIS A 8 -5.11 -7.86 -20.80
C HIS A 8 -5.17 -9.31 -20.28
N TRP A 9 -4.06 -10.03 -20.31
CA TRP A 9 -3.97 -11.38 -19.75
C TRP A 9 -4.18 -11.37 -18.24
N ALA A 10 -3.45 -10.51 -17.51
CA ALA A 10 -3.57 -10.41 -16.06
C ALA A 10 -4.99 -9.99 -15.63
N TYR A 11 -5.57 -9.00 -16.31
CA TYR A 11 -6.94 -8.57 -16.08
C TYR A 11 -7.97 -9.68 -16.36
N ARG A 12 -7.79 -10.44 -17.44
CA ARG A 12 -8.68 -11.57 -17.77
C ARG A 12 -8.59 -12.67 -16.72
N MET A 13 -7.41 -12.93 -16.18
CA MET A 13 -7.24 -13.91 -15.09
C MET A 13 -7.93 -13.44 -13.81
N GLU A 14 -7.76 -12.16 -13.45
CA GLU A 14 -8.40 -11.60 -12.26
C GLU A 14 -9.93 -11.56 -12.38
N LYS A 15 -10.45 -11.19 -13.55
CA LYS A 15 -11.90 -11.19 -13.81
C LYS A 15 -12.53 -12.59 -13.69
N ARG A 16 -11.78 -13.65 -14.06
CA ARG A 16 -12.27 -15.04 -13.97
C ARG A 16 -12.14 -15.61 -12.57
N ASN A 17 -11.10 -15.24 -11.85
CA ASN A 17 -10.82 -15.73 -10.52
C ASN A 17 -10.16 -14.62 -9.67
N PRO A 18 -10.95 -13.81 -8.94
CA PRO A 18 -10.50 -12.58 -8.28
C PRO A 18 -9.73 -12.85 -6.98
N ILE A 19 -8.74 -13.75 -7.02
CA ILE A 19 -7.93 -14.14 -5.86
C ILE A 19 -7.12 -12.95 -5.35
N ASP A 20 -6.57 -12.12 -6.23
CA ASP A 20 -5.72 -11.00 -5.82
C ASP A 20 -6.53 -9.99 -5.00
N THR A 21 -7.69 -9.60 -5.53
CA THR A 21 -8.58 -8.64 -4.88
C THR A 21 -9.13 -9.19 -3.56
N ILE A 22 -9.60 -10.44 -3.54
CA ILE A 22 -10.20 -11.05 -2.34
C ILE A 22 -9.15 -11.26 -1.24
N SER A 23 -7.97 -11.78 -1.59
CA SER A 23 -6.90 -12.05 -0.63
C SER A 23 -6.38 -10.79 0.06
N ARG A 24 -6.48 -9.63 -0.60
CA ARG A 24 -6.12 -8.30 -0.04
C ARG A 24 -7.28 -7.65 0.70
N PHE A 25 -8.50 -7.81 0.21
CA PHE A 25 -9.70 -7.20 0.79
C PHE A 25 -10.06 -7.81 2.14
N ILE A 26 -10.11 -9.15 2.26
CA ILE A 26 -10.51 -9.84 3.49
C ILE A 26 -9.72 -9.38 4.73
N PRO A 27 -8.38 -9.48 4.76
CA PRO A 27 -7.60 -9.07 5.94
C PRO A 27 -7.70 -7.57 6.23
N SER A 28 -7.92 -6.73 5.22
CA SER A 28 -8.11 -5.29 5.41
C SER A 28 -9.44 -4.98 6.10
N ILE A 29 -10.52 -5.67 5.69
CA ILE A 29 -11.82 -5.56 6.36
C ILE A 29 -11.75 -6.14 7.78
N LEU A 30 -11.06 -7.26 7.98
CA LEU A 30 -10.86 -7.82 9.31
C LEU A 30 -10.12 -6.84 10.21
N ALA A 31 -9.07 -6.18 9.71
CA ALA A 31 -8.36 -5.15 10.47
C ALA A 31 -9.29 -4.00 10.84
N LEU A 32 -10.10 -3.51 9.90
CA LEU A 32 -11.09 -2.46 10.17
C LEU A 32 -12.13 -2.87 11.22
N LEU A 33 -12.65 -4.10 11.15
CA LEU A 33 -13.57 -4.62 12.16
C LEU A 33 -12.90 -4.73 13.53
N LEU A 34 -11.65 -5.19 13.59
CA LEU A 34 -10.89 -5.23 14.85
C LEU A 34 -10.74 -3.83 15.44
N ILE A 35 -10.32 -2.85 14.63
CA ILE A 35 -10.24 -1.44 15.03
C ILE A 35 -11.57 -0.96 15.62
N HIS A 36 -12.69 -1.22 14.93
CA HIS A 36 -14.02 -0.82 15.39
C HIS A 36 -14.44 -1.52 16.69
N THR A 37 -14.06 -2.78 16.90
CA THR A 37 -14.47 -3.54 18.08
C THR A 37 -13.57 -3.35 19.30
N LEU A 38 -12.28 -3.05 19.10
CA LEU A 38 -11.31 -2.95 20.18
C LEU A 38 -11.20 -1.52 20.73
N ILE A 39 -11.39 -0.51 19.89
CA ILE A 39 -11.13 0.88 20.28
C ILE A 39 -12.36 1.48 20.95
N ASN A 40 -12.17 1.97 22.17
CA ASN A 40 -13.16 2.78 22.89
C ASN A 40 -12.75 4.25 22.93
N GLU A 41 -13.70 5.17 23.14
CA GLU A 41 -13.45 6.63 23.19
C GLU A 41 -12.37 6.99 24.24
N ASP A 42 -12.39 6.31 25.38
CA ASP A 42 -11.42 6.52 26.47
C ASP A 42 -9.99 6.20 26.02
N GLU A 43 -9.79 5.14 25.22
CA GLU A 43 -8.46 4.75 24.73
C GLU A 43 -7.92 5.73 23.69
N ILE A 44 -8.80 6.25 22.82
CA ILE A 44 -8.45 7.29 21.84
C ILE A 44 -7.93 8.53 22.55
N SER A 45 -8.61 8.94 23.63
CA SER A 45 -8.23 10.14 24.40
C SER A 45 -6.85 10.03 25.06
N VAL A 46 -6.43 8.80 25.41
CA VAL A 46 -5.16 8.52 26.09
C VAL A 46 -4.02 8.28 25.09
N ALA A 47 -4.29 7.61 23.96
CA ALA A 47 -3.29 7.23 22.98
C ALA A 47 -2.84 8.39 22.07
N GLY A 48 -3.67 9.42 21.94
CA GLY A 48 -3.35 10.62 21.16
C GLY A 48 -3.59 10.49 19.65
N PRO A 49 -3.32 11.56 18.88
CA PRO A 49 -3.68 11.65 17.47
C PRO A 49 -2.89 10.70 16.56
N ASP A 50 -1.65 10.36 16.92
CA ASP A 50 -0.80 9.42 16.16
C ASP A 50 -1.45 8.04 16.05
N PHE A 51 -2.05 7.57 17.14
CA PHE A 51 -2.77 6.31 17.16
C PHE A 51 -3.99 6.34 16.23
N VAL A 52 -4.78 7.42 16.27
CA VAL A 52 -5.96 7.60 15.42
C VAL A 52 -5.57 7.61 13.95
N ALA A 53 -4.56 8.41 13.58
CA ALA A 53 -4.04 8.48 12.22
C ALA A 53 -3.53 7.13 11.72
N ALA A 54 -2.81 6.38 12.56
CA ALA A 54 -2.37 5.02 12.24
C ALA A 54 -3.57 4.09 11.98
N MET A 55 -4.61 4.11 12.80
CA MET A 55 -5.81 3.28 12.63
C MET A 55 -6.59 3.64 11.36
N ILE A 56 -6.61 4.91 10.96
CA ILE A 56 -7.24 5.34 9.69
C ILE A 56 -6.51 4.72 8.50
N LEU A 57 -5.17 4.73 8.50
CA LEU A 57 -4.36 4.27 7.38
C LEU A 57 -4.11 2.75 7.37
N LEU A 58 -4.20 2.08 8.52
CA LEU A 58 -3.78 0.68 8.69
C LEU A 58 -4.53 -0.33 7.79
N PRO A 59 -5.88 -0.29 7.65
CA PRO A 59 -6.58 -1.22 6.75
C PRO A 59 -6.11 -1.09 5.30
N SER A 60 -5.86 0.15 4.86
CA SER A 60 -5.32 0.45 3.54
C SER A 60 -3.90 -0.10 3.39
N PHE A 61 -3.04 0.08 4.40
CA PHE A 61 -1.67 -0.44 4.40
C PHE A 61 -1.60 -1.96 4.32
N ILE A 62 -2.47 -2.65 5.06
CA ILE A 62 -2.56 -4.11 5.00
C ILE A 62 -2.94 -4.57 3.58
N SER A 63 -3.89 -3.90 2.92
CA SER A 63 -4.31 -4.23 1.55
C SER A 63 -3.16 -4.14 0.53
N VAL A 64 -2.17 -3.30 0.83
CA VAL A 64 -1.05 -2.98 -0.03
C VAL A 64 0.12 -3.94 0.15
N VAL A 65 0.42 -4.33 1.39
CA VAL A 65 1.59 -5.15 1.73
C VAL A 65 1.40 -6.63 1.37
N ILE A 66 0.16 -7.09 1.21
CA ILE A 66 -0.14 -8.49 0.92
C ILE A 66 0.40 -8.92 -0.46
N PRO A 67 1.04 -10.11 -0.56
CA PRO A 67 1.65 -10.60 -1.79
C PRO A 67 0.64 -10.67 -2.94
N PRO A 68 1.02 -10.23 -4.15
CA PRO A 68 0.16 -10.36 -5.32
C PRO A 68 -0.04 -11.82 -5.71
N ALA A 69 -1.28 -12.22 -5.97
CA ALA A 69 -1.62 -13.53 -6.53
C ALA A 69 -1.07 -13.71 -7.96
N LEU A 70 -0.59 -12.63 -8.58
CA LEU A 70 0.11 -12.69 -9.86
C LEU A 70 1.39 -13.54 -9.79
N ILE A 71 2.07 -13.61 -8.63
CA ILE A 71 3.29 -14.41 -8.45
C ILE A 71 2.99 -15.91 -8.60
N SER A 72 1.92 -16.41 -7.98
CA SER A 72 1.55 -17.82 -8.14
C SER A 72 1.17 -18.13 -9.60
N ARG A 73 0.46 -17.21 -10.28
CA ARG A 73 0.13 -17.34 -11.71
C ARG A 73 1.36 -17.35 -12.62
N TYR A 74 2.45 -16.69 -12.25
CA TYR A 74 3.71 -16.75 -12.99
C TYR A 74 4.48 -18.06 -12.75
N ALA A 75 4.35 -18.64 -11.56
CA ALA A 75 4.94 -19.93 -11.23
C ALA A 75 4.25 -21.11 -11.94
N GLU A 76 2.96 -20.98 -12.25
CA GLU A 76 2.19 -22.00 -12.98
C GLU A 76 2.73 -22.24 -14.39
N GLU A 77 3.06 -23.49 -14.71
CA GLU A 77 3.46 -23.98 -16.04
C GLU A 77 4.58 -23.16 -16.74
N ASN A 78 5.45 -22.49 -15.99
CA ASN A 78 6.47 -21.57 -16.50
C ASN A 78 5.89 -20.36 -17.28
N CYS A 79 4.65 -19.95 -17.01
CA CYS A 79 4.01 -18.79 -17.63
C CYS A 79 4.84 -17.51 -17.45
N GLY A 80 5.47 -17.33 -16.27
CA GLY A 80 6.36 -16.21 -15.99
C GLY A 80 7.53 -16.12 -16.97
N ARG A 81 8.25 -17.23 -17.18
CA ARG A 81 9.37 -17.33 -18.13
C ARG A 81 8.94 -17.09 -19.57
N TRP A 82 7.74 -17.52 -19.94
CA TRP A 82 7.20 -17.24 -21.26
C TRP A 82 6.98 -15.73 -21.46
N TRP A 83 6.36 -15.05 -20.48
CA TRP A 83 6.15 -13.60 -20.54
C TRP A 83 7.47 -12.82 -20.51
N GLU A 84 8.43 -13.28 -19.71
CA GLU A 84 9.78 -12.75 -19.66
C GLU A 84 10.48 -12.84 -21.02
N ALA A 85 10.39 -13.97 -21.71
CA ALA A 85 10.93 -14.14 -23.06
C ALA A 85 10.25 -13.23 -24.11
N VAL A 86 8.94 -12.98 -23.95
CA VAL A 86 8.18 -12.13 -24.89
C VAL A 86 8.49 -10.64 -24.69
N ILE A 87 8.56 -10.17 -23.44
CA ILE A 87 8.68 -8.75 -23.07
C ILE A 87 10.14 -8.33 -22.89
N GLY A 88 10.99 -9.25 -22.45
CA GLY A 88 12.40 -9.02 -22.13
C GLY A 88 12.59 -8.31 -20.78
N PRO A 89 13.63 -7.45 -20.65
CA PRO A 89 14.09 -6.94 -19.35
C PRO A 89 13.08 -6.03 -18.62
N LYS A 90 12.03 -5.57 -19.33
CA LYS A 90 10.98 -4.74 -18.74
C LYS A 90 9.88 -5.55 -18.06
N PHE A 91 9.92 -6.88 -18.12
CA PHE A 91 8.88 -7.75 -17.57
C PHE A 91 8.62 -7.46 -16.10
N ARG A 92 9.66 -7.49 -15.25
CA ARG A 92 9.54 -7.23 -13.82
C ARG A 92 8.96 -5.86 -13.49
N THR A 93 9.37 -4.82 -14.22
CA THR A 93 8.84 -3.45 -14.07
C THR A 93 7.33 -3.43 -14.27
N PHE A 94 6.84 -3.98 -15.37
CA PHE A 94 5.40 -3.98 -15.66
C PHE A 94 4.62 -4.93 -14.77
N SER A 95 5.18 -6.09 -14.42
CA SER A 95 4.58 -7.03 -13.48
C SER A 95 4.39 -6.43 -12.10
N SER A 96 5.32 -5.60 -11.61
CA SER A 96 5.17 -4.90 -10.32
C SER A 96 3.96 -3.96 -10.31
N ILE A 97 3.77 -3.20 -11.40
CA ILE A 97 2.64 -2.28 -11.55
C ILE A 97 1.32 -3.05 -11.70
N ILE A 98 1.30 -4.10 -12.52
CA ILE A 98 0.09 -4.90 -12.78
C ILE A 98 -0.37 -5.65 -11.52
N GLY A 99 0.57 -6.18 -10.73
CA GLY A 99 0.29 -6.87 -9.48
C GLY A 99 0.01 -5.94 -8.30
N SER A 100 0.11 -4.62 -8.47
CA SER A 100 -0.09 -3.68 -7.35
C SER A 100 -1.58 -3.43 -7.06
N SER A 101 -1.91 -3.33 -5.77
CA SER A 101 -3.26 -3.03 -5.30
C SER A 101 -3.52 -1.52 -5.36
N ILE A 102 -3.68 -0.95 -6.56
CA ILE A 102 -3.88 0.50 -6.71
C ILE A 102 -5.30 0.91 -6.33
N ILE A 103 -6.30 0.03 -6.49
CA ILE A 103 -7.70 0.43 -6.35
C ILE A 103 -8.19 0.39 -4.90
N LEU A 104 -7.77 -0.60 -4.10
CA LEU A 104 -8.27 -0.82 -2.74
C LEU A 104 -7.85 0.24 -1.69
N PRO A 105 -6.66 0.84 -1.72
CA PRO A 105 -6.17 1.71 -0.64
C PRO A 105 -7.06 2.93 -0.40
N LEU A 106 -7.49 3.59 -1.47
CA LEU A 106 -8.26 4.82 -1.40
C LEU A 106 -9.65 4.63 -0.76
N PRO A 107 -10.52 3.70 -1.23
CA PRO A 107 -11.79 3.46 -0.57
C PRO A 107 -11.62 2.98 0.88
N LEU A 108 -10.60 2.18 1.19
CA LEU A 108 -10.36 1.71 2.54
C LEU A 108 -10.02 2.83 3.52
N ILE A 109 -9.21 3.82 3.11
CA ILE A 109 -8.91 5.01 3.95
C ILE A 109 -10.20 5.77 4.28
N TYR A 110 -11.06 6.02 3.29
CA TYR A 110 -12.31 6.74 3.51
C TYR A 110 -13.29 5.95 4.39
N ILE A 111 -13.42 4.63 4.18
CA ILE A 111 -14.27 3.80 5.03
C ILE A 111 -13.70 3.75 6.46
N SER A 112 -12.39 3.62 6.63
CA SER A 112 -11.75 3.62 7.95
C SER A 112 -11.96 4.95 8.67
N TRP A 113 -11.78 6.07 7.97
CA TRP A 113 -12.09 7.41 8.49
C TRP A 113 -13.53 7.48 9.01
N LEU A 114 -14.52 7.08 8.19
CA LEU A 114 -15.92 7.11 8.60
C LEU A 114 -16.19 6.28 9.86
N VAL A 115 -15.61 5.09 9.94
CA VAL A 115 -15.78 4.17 11.09
C VAL A 115 -15.17 4.73 12.36
N ILE A 116 -14.01 5.38 12.27
CA ILE A 116 -13.30 5.92 13.43
C ILE A 116 -13.93 7.25 13.90
N THR A 117 -14.40 8.09 12.98
CA THR A 117 -15.06 9.36 13.33
C THR A 117 -16.38 9.20 14.08
N ASP A 118 -17.00 8.02 14.03
CA ASP A 118 -18.20 7.71 14.82
C ASP A 118 -17.90 7.67 16.34
N PHE A 119 -16.64 7.45 16.72
CA PHE A 119 -16.16 7.37 18.11
C PHE A 119 -15.70 8.72 18.71
N GLY A 120 -16.34 9.83 18.32
CA GLY A 120 -16.18 11.09 19.07
C GLY A 120 -15.07 12.05 18.59
N VAL A 121 -14.57 11.93 17.35
CA VAL A 121 -13.79 13.04 16.74
C VAL A 121 -14.74 14.23 16.56
N GLN A 122 -14.40 15.38 17.16
CA GLN A 122 -15.27 16.55 17.18
C GLN A 122 -15.70 16.95 15.76
N ARG A 123 -17.02 17.14 15.58
CA ARG A 123 -17.68 17.30 14.27
C ARG A 123 -17.25 18.50 13.43
N GLU A 124 -16.48 19.42 13.99
CA GLU A 124 -16.16 20.72 13.36
C GLU A 124 -15.05 20.62 12.30
N ASP A 125 -14.17 19.59 12.37
CA ASP A 125 -13.03 19.41 11.44
C ASP A 125 -13.21 18.30 10.39
N LEU A 126 -14.38 17.65 10.35
CA LEU A 126 -14.68 16.50 9.47
C LEU A 126 -14.51 16.80 7.98
N GLY A 127 -14.89 18.01 7.54
CA GLY A 127 -14.85 18.41 6.14
C GLY A 127 -13.44 18.68 5.63
N ALA A 128 -12.58 19.26 6.48
CA ALA A 128 -11.22 19.63 6.11
C ALA A 128 -10.35 18.39 5.93
N VAL A 129 -10.29 17.50 6.92
CA VAL A 129 -9.44 16.29 6.87
C VAL A 129 -9.87 15.34 5.74
N SER A 130 -11.18 15.10 5.59
CA SER A 130 -11.73 14.24 4.51
C SER A 130 -11.35 14.73 3.11
N SER A 131 -11.22 16.04 2.92
CA SER A 131 -10.81 16.65 1.65
C SER A 131 -9.34 16.39 1.31
N TRP A 132 -8.51 15.98 2.27
CA TRP A 132 -7.07 15.76 2.08
C TRP A 132 -6.64 14.29 2.17
N LEU A 133 -7.50 13.38 2.64
CA LEU A 133 -7.21 11.93 2.73
C LEU A 133 -6.77 11.28 1.42
N TRP A 134 -7.15 11.86 0.27
CA TRP A 134 -6.69 11.38 -1.04
C TRP A 134 -5.18 11.52 -1.24
N LEU A 135 -4.50 12.45 -0.55
CA LEU A 135 -3.05 12.66 -0.67
C LEU A 135 -2.26 11.44 -0.12
N PRO A 136 -2.44 11.03 1.16
CA PRO A 136 -1.92 9.75 1.62
C PRO A 136 -2.37 8.58 0.74
N GLY A 137 -3.63 8.59 0.28
CA GLY A 137 -4.16 7.57 -0.62
C GLY A 137 -3.38 7.40 -1.93
N ILE A 138 -2.91 8.48 -2.55
CA ILE A 138 -2.06 8.41 -3.74
C ILE A 138 -0.68 7.86 -3.42
N VAL A 139 -0.09 8.26 -2.29
CA VAL A 139 1.22 7.73 -1.88
C VAL A 139 1.13 6.22 -1.64
N MET A 140 0.01 5.73 -1.10
CA MET A 140 -0.24 4.30 -0.94
C MET A 140 -0.19 3.52 -2.26
N PHE A 141 -0.45 4.16 -3.41
CA PHE A 141 -0.26 3.51 -4.71
C PHE A 141 1.23 3.25 -4.99
N SER A 142 2.10 4.20 -4.65
CA SER A 142 3.55 4.02 -4.78
C SER A 142 4.07 2.93 -3.83
N VAL A 143 3.55 2.88 -2.60
CA VAL A 143 3.83 1.80 -1.64
C VAL A 143 3.38 0.45 -2.19
N ALA A 144 2.24 0.38 -2.89
CA ALA A 144 1.75 -0.86 -3.51
C ALA A 144 2.58 -1.35 -4.67
N ILE A 145 3.06 -0.43 -5.49
CA ILE A 145 3.97 -0.74 -6.58
C ILE A 145 5.31 -1.25 -6.00
N ALA A 146 5.81 -0.63 -4.93
CA ALA A 146 7.01 -1.06 -4.23
C ALA A 146 6.85 -2.44 -3.57
N ALA A 147 5.76 -2.67 -2.85
CA ALA A 147 5.44 -3.97 -2.22
C ALA A 147 5.35 -5.09 -3.25
N SER A 148 4.66 -4.86 -4.36
CA SER A 148 4.54 -5.81 -5.46
C SER A 148 5.92 -6.14 -6.07
N ALA A 149 6.78 -5.15 -6.28
CA ALA A 149 8.14 -5.36 -6.76
C ALA A 149 9.01 -6.16 -5.78
N LEU A 150 8.90 -5.87 -4.47
CA LEU A 150 9.61 -6.63 -3.44
C LEU A 150 9.16 -8.09 -3.40
N HIS A 151 7.87 -8.35 -3.47
CA HIS A 151 7.35 -9.73 -3.52
C HIS A 151 7.80 -10.48 -4.77
N LEU A 152 7.87 -9.81 -5.93
CA LEU A 152 8.44 -10.38 -7.15
C LEU A 152 9.93 -10.70 -6.98
N LEU A 153 10.73 -9.76 -6.47
CA LEU A 153 12.14 -9.97 -6.19
C LEU A 153 12.36 -11.15 -5.24
N VAL A 154 11.59 -11.23 -4.15
CA VAL A 154 11.66 -12.33 -3.19
C VAL A 154 11.31 -13.67 -3.85
N SER A 155 10.35 -13.69 -4.78
CA SER A 155 9.97 -14.91 -5.50
C SER A 155 11.08 -15.44 -6.43
N ASP A 156 11.98 -14.56 -6.88
CA ASP A 156 13.11 -14.92 -7.75
C ASP A 156 14.33 -15.43 -6.98
N LEU A 157 14.44 -15.18 -5.67
CA LEU A 157 15.56 -15.62 -4.84
C LEU A 157 15.55 -17.14 -4.65
N ARG A 158 16.32 -17.83 -5.50
CA ARG A 158 16.36 -19.28 -5.73
C ARG A 158 16.82 -20.12 -4.52
N ARG A 159 17.19 -19.52 -3.38
CA ARG A 159 17.63 -20.21 -2.15
C ARG A 159 17.44 -19.33 -0.90
N VAL A 160 16.64 -19.82 0.04
CA VAL A 160 16.77 -19.65 1.51
C VAL A 160 16.46 -18.26 2.10
N GLY A 161 15.27 -18.17 2.71
CA GLY A 161 15.06 -17.32 3.88
C GLY A 161 13.74 -16.58 3.88
N ALA A 162 12.71 -17.15 4.52
CA ALA A 162 11.48 -16.42 4.86
C ALA A 162 11.74 -15.09 5.59
N SER A 163 12.90 -14.98 6.27
CA SER A 163 13.34 -13.77 6.96
C SER A 163 13.69 -12.60 6.03
N ALA A 164 14.28 -12.86 4.85
CA ALA A 164 14.64 -11.78 3.92
C ALA A 164 13.39 -11.10 3.36
N ALA A 165 12.32 -11.88 3.08
CA ALA A 165 11.03 -11.37 2.63
C ALA A 165 10.39 -10.44 3.66
N SER A 166 10.32 -10.87 4.92
CA SER A 166 9.75 -10.06 6.01
C SER A 166 10.57 -8.80 6.30
N LEU A 167 11.91 -8.90 6.27
CA LEU A 167 12.80 -7.74 6.48
C LEU A 167 12.71 -6.72 5.34
N LEU A 168 12.58 -7.18 4.10
CA LEU A 168 12.44 -6.31 2.94
C LEU A 168 11.09 -5.58 2.95
N LEU A 169 10.00 -6.24 3.36
CA LEU A 169 8.71 -5.59 3.53
C LEU A 169 8.69 -4.59 4.68
N LEU A 170 9.49 -4.82 5.73
CA LEU A 170 9.61 -3.91 6.87
C LEU A 170 10.13 -2.52 6.46
N VAL A 171 10.87 -2.42 5.35
CA VAL A 171 11.29 -1.13 4.78
C VAL A 171 10.10 -0.25 4.40
N LEU A 172 8.95 -0.84 4.04
CA LEU A 172 7.73 -0.09 3.70
C LEU A 172 6.96 0.43 4.93
N VAL A 173 7.34 0.01 6.13
CA VAL A 173 6.79 0.58 7.38
C VAL A 173 7.20 2.04 7.51
N TRP A 174 8.39 2.43 7.04
CA TRP A 174 8.84 3.82 7.11
C TRP A 174 7.94 4.78 6.30
N PRO A 175 7.70 4.58 4.98
CA PRO A 175 6.70 5.35 4.24
C PRO A 175 5.32 5.41 4.90
N PHE A 176 4.92 4.33 5.59
CA PHE A 176 3.66 4.31 6.32
C PHE A 176 3.67 5.23 7.55
N LEU A 177 4.71 5.17 8.38
CA LEU A 177 4.84 6.04 9.55
C LEU A 177 4.89 7.52 9.15
N GLU A 178 5.61 7.85 8.07
CA GLU A 178 5.65 9.20 7.53
C GLU A 178 4.26 9.71 7.09
N LEU A 179 3.41 8.83 6.56
CA LEU A 179 2.02 9.17 6.23
C LEU A 179 1.14 9.32 7.47
N VAL A 180 1.42 8.58 8.55
CA VAL A 180 0.75 8.76 9.84
C VAL A 180 1.08 10.14 10.39
N ASP A 181 2.35 10.51 10.45
CA ASP A 181 2.80 11.82 10.94
C ASP A 181 2.19 12.96 10.10
N ALA A 182 2.20 12.83 8.78
CA ALA A 182 1.56 13.80 7.90
C ALA A 182 0.04 13.91 8.15
N LEU A 183 -0.65 12.79 8.40
CA LEU A 183 -2.08 12.79 8.69
C LEU A 183 -2.38 13.43 10.06
N VAL A 184 -1.52 13.22 11.06
CA VAL A 184 -1.62 13.88 12.37
C VAL A 184 -1.53 15.39 12.23
N MET A 185 -0.56 15.90 11.47
CA MET A 185 -0.43 17.33 11.18
C MET A 185 -1.69 17.88 10.50
N ILE A 186 -2.23 17.16 9.52
CA ILE A 186 -3.47 17.54 8.83
C ILE A 186 -4.67 17.55 9.79
N MET A 187 -4.74 16.62 10.74
CA MET A 187 -5.81 16.54 11.73
C MET A 187 -5.74 17.68 12.76
N ASN A 188 -4.54 18.06 13.21
CA ASN A 188 -4.37 19.05 14.28
C ASN A 188 -4.36 20.49 13.75
N ASP A 189 -3.62 20.74 12.68
CA ASP A 189 -3.31 22.09 12.19
C ASP A 189 -3.86 22.37 10.78
N GLY A 190 -4.42 21.35 10.12
CA GLY A 190 -4.88 21.42 8.75
C GLY A 190 -3.75 21.27 7.72
N MET A 191 -4.10 21.48 6.45
CA MET A 191 -3.13 21.35 5.35
C MET A 191 -2.35 22.65 5.15
N SER A 192 -1.02 22.54 5.15
CA SER A 192 -0.09 23.61 4.80
C SER A 192 0.69 23.26 3.54
N PHE A 193 1.12 24.28 2.80
CA PHE A 193 1.85 24.12 1.53
C PHE A 193 3.37 24.38 1.68
N GLY A 194 3.89 24.29 2.91
CA GLY A 194 5.31 24.46 3.20
C GLY A 194 6.16 23.27 2.76
N PHE A 195 7.46 23.51 2.63
CA PHE A 195 8.48 22.49 2.32
C PHE A 195 9.50 22.29 3.46
N SER A 196 9.25 22.84 4.66
CA SER A 196 10.03 22.45 5.84
C SER A 196 9.73 21.01 6.21
N LEU A 197 10.69 20.32 6.84
CA LEU A 197 10.58 18.91 7.20
C LEU A 197 9.43 18.60 8.16
N ASP A 198 8.94 19.62 8.88
CA ASP A 198 7.82 19.51 9.81
C ASP A 198 6.47 19.88 9.17
N GLU A 199 6.39 19.87 7.82
CA GLU A 199 5.17 20.16 7.08
C GLU A 199 4.59 18.89 6.42
N PRO A 200 3.26 18.70 6.40
CA PRO A 200 2.60 17.51 5.89
C PRO A 200 2.95 17.19 4.43
N LEU A 201 3.07 18.20 3.55
CA LEU A 201 3.45 17.97 2.16
C LEU A 201 4.87 17.43 2.01
N SER A 202 5.81 17.90 2.85
CA SER A 202 7.19 17.44 2.81
C SER A 202 7.28 15.95 3.17
N MET A 203 6.54 15.54 4.22
CA MET A 203 6.44 14.16 4.69
C MET A 203 5.79 13.25 3.64
N ILE A 204 4.68 13.69 3.04
CA ILE A 204 4.02 12.99 1.93
C ILE A 204 4.99 12.79 0.75
N PHE A 205 5.76 13.83 0.41
CA PHE A 205 6.75 13.76 -0.67
C PHE A 205 7.92 12.82 -0.34
N LEU A 206 8.40 12.83 0.91
CA LEU A 206 9.44 11.93 1.39
C LEU A 206 8.96 10.48 1.34
N SER A 207 7.76 10.19 1.84
CA SER A 207 7.14 8.86 1.79
C SER A 207 7.02 8.35 0.35
N PHE A 208 6.58 9.19 -0.58
CA PHE A 208 6.52 8.86 -2.01
C PHE A 208 7.91 8.59 -2.60
N SER A 209 8.89 9.43 -2.29
CA SER A 209 10.27 9.30 -2.79
C SER A 209 10.91 8.01 -2.32
N VAL A 210 10.78 7.68 -1.03
CA VAL A 210 11.29 6.43 -0.45
C VAL A 210 10.62 5.22 -1.10
N SER A 211 9.29 5.25 -1.28
CA SER A 211 8.56 4.17 -1.94
C SER A 211 9.04 3.91 -3.37
N ILE A 212 9.29 4.98 -4.14
CA ILE A 212 9.86 4.87 -5.49
C ILE A 212 11.28 4.32 -5.47
N LEU A 213 12.13 4.76 -4.53
CA LEU A 213 13.49 4.24 -4.40
C LEU A 213 13.49 2.74 -4.09
N VAL A 214 12.63 2.30 -3.17
CA VAL A 214 12.45 0.88 -2.84
C VAL A 214 11.99 0.11 -4.08
N TRP A 215 11.00 0.63 -4.82
CA TRP A 215 10.57 0.02 -6.08
C TRP A 215 11.71 -0.07 -7.09
N ALA A 216 12.47 1.01 -7.30
CA ALA A 216 13.57 1.05 -8.26
C ALA A 216 14.64 0.02 -7.92
N ILE A 217 15.07 -0.05 -6.65
CA ILE A 217 16.04 -1.05 -6.18
C ILE A 217 15.50 -2.46 -6.45
N SER A 218 14.23 -2.71 -6.13
CA SER A 218 13.61 -4.03 -6.30
C SER A 218 13.52 -4.46 -7.76
N VAL A 219 13.29 -3.52 -8.68
CA VAL A 219 13.12 -3.78 -10.11
C VAL A 219 14.44 -3.81 -10.89
N TYR A 220 15.53 -3.23 -10.36
CA TYR A 220 16.83 -3.19 -11.04
C TYR A 220 17.89 -4.12 -10.42
N LEU A 221 17.64 -4.73 -9.26
CA LEU A 221 18.57 -5.71 -8.69
C LEU A 221 18.70 -6.93 -9.62
N PRO A 222 19.88 -7.24 -10.19
CA PRO A 222 20.01 -8.32 -11.16
C PRO A 222 19.66 -9.68 -10.55
N ASP A 223 19.00 -10.53 -11.32
CA ASP A 223 18.69 -11.90 -10.94
C ASP A 223 20.00 -12.69 -10.88
N SER A 224 20.34 -13.21 -9.70
CA SER A 224 21.59 -13.95 -9.44
C SER A 224 21.56 -15.40 -9.89
#